data_AF-A0AB36X647-F1
#
_entry.id   AF-A0AB36X647-F1
#
_cell.length_a   1.000
_cell.length_b   1.000
_cell.length_c   1.000
_cell.angle_alpha   90.00
_cell.angle_beta   90.00
_cell.angle_gamma   90.00
#
_symmetry.space_group_name_H-M   'P 1'
#
loop_
_entity.id
_entity.type
_entity.pdbx_description
1 polymer ?
#
loop_
_entity_poly.entity_id
_entity_poly.type
_entity_poly.pdbx_seq_one_letter_code
_entity_poly.pdbx_strand_id
1 'polypeptide(L)' 'MKLYGYEVNTCNYKQFSTGQLDEFRSMLKSNIRNFQELVEPTIEAMIDESKAEELLALIEHEIKVRDKNN' A
#
# COMPACT_ATOMS: atom_id res chain seq x y z
N MET A 1 5.28 5.67 -3.69
CA MET A 1 4.17 6.63 -3.49
C MET A 1 4.30 7.30 -2.13
N LYS A 2 3.66 8.45 -1.92
CA LYS A 2 3.75 9.16 -0.62
C LYS A 2 2.59 8.74 0.29
N LEU A 3 2.90 8.05 1.39
CA LEU A 3 1.92 7.60 2.41
C LEU A 3 2.25 8.27 3.74
N TYR A 4 1.33 9.06 4.31
CA TYR A 4 1.54 9.83 5.54
C TYR A 4 2.86 10.62 5.59
N GLY A 5 3.30 11.18 4.45
CA GLY A 5 4.55 11.95 4.37
C GLY A 5 5.80 11.12 4.04
N TYR A 6 5.72 9.79 4.09
CA TYR A 6 6.81 8.88 3.77
C TYR A 6 6.79 8.47 2.31
N GLU A 7 7.98 8.37 1.70
CA GLU A 7 8.12 7.70 0.41
C GLU A 7 8.15 6.18 0.62
N VAL A 8 7.09 5.49 0.21
CA VAL A 8 6.93 4.04 0.38
C VAL A 8 6.80 3.37 -0.98
N ASN A 9 7.56 2.31 -1.20
CA ASN A 9 7.57 1.52 -2.43
C ASN A 9 7.98 0.06 -2.14
N THR A 10 7.91 -0.78 -3.17
CA THR A 10 8.20 -2.22 -3.10
C THR A 10 9.64 -2.54 -2.69
N CYS A 11 10.56 -1.57 -2.76
CA CYS A 11 11.96 -1.74 -2.36
C CYS A 11 12.23 -1.36 -0.90
N ASN A 12 11.49 -0.39 -0.35
CA ASN A 12 11.80 0.19 0.96
C ASN A 12 10.77 -0.11 2.07
N TYR A 13 9.61 -0.67 1.74
CA TYR A 13 8.52 -0.90 2.70
C TYR A 13 8.95 -1.71 3.94
N LYS A 14 9.90 -2.64 3.80
CA LYS A 14 10.40 -3.46 4.92
C LYS A 14 11.15 -2.66 6.00
N GLN A 15 11.60 -1.44 5.70
CA GLN A 15 12.35 -0.61 6.64
C GLN A 15 11.47 0.05 7.71
N PHE A 16 10.15 0.11 7.48
CA PHE A 16 9.19 0.72 8.39
C PHE A 16 8.77 -0.24 9.51
N SER A 17 8.31 0.30 10.64
CA SER A 17 7.81 -0.51 11.76
C SER A 17 6.48 -1.19 11.43
N THR A 18 6.10 -2.26 12.16
CA THR A 18 4.79 -2.91 11.95
C THR A 18 3.62 -1.94 12.12
N GLY A 19 3.68 -1.03 13.09
CA GLY A 19 2.65 0.01 13.27
C GLY A 19 2.52 0.94 12.05
N GLN A 20 3.65 1.38 11.49
CA GLN A 20 3.64 2.17 10.24
C GLN A 20 3.12 1.36 9.06
N LEU A 21 3.44 0.07 8.98
CA LEU A 21 2.93 -0.82 7.94
C LEU A 21 1.39 -0.97 8.02
N ASP A 22 0.82 -1.06 9.23
CA ASP A 22 -0.65 -1.08 9.42
C ASP A 22 -1.31 0.25 9.02
N GLU A 23 -0.67 1.39 9.31
CA GLU A 23 -1.13 2.70 8.83
C GLU A 23 -1.12 2.78 7.30
N PHE A 24 -0.01 2.38 6.67
CA PHE A 24 0.12 2.34 5.21
C PHE A 24 -0.90 1.39 4.57
N ARG A 25 -1.11 0.21 5.15
CA ARG A 25 -2.14 -0.76 4.71
C ARG A 25 -3.52 -0.10 4.66
N SER A 26 -3.86 0.65 5.70
CA SER A 26 -5.18 1.30 5.81
C SER A 26 -5.35 2.40 4.76
N MET A 27 -4.30 3.22 4.54
CA MET A 27 -4.32 4.26 3.50
C MET A 27 -4.37 3.66 2.08
N LEU A 28 -3.62 2.59 1.81
CA LEU A 28 -3.63 1.90 0.52
C LEU A 28 -5.02 1.34 0.18
N LYS A 29 -5.69 0.69 1.15
CA LYS A 29 -7.07 0.20 0.96
C LYS A 29 -8.04 1.32 0.61
N SER A 30 -7.90 2.48 1.27
CA SER A 30 -8.71 3.66 0.93
C SER A 30 -8.41 4.20 -0.47
N ASN A 31 -7.14 4.28 -0.85
CA ASN A 31 -6.74 4.78 -2.18
C ASN A 31 -7.22 3.85 -3.30
N ILE A 32 -7.06 2.53 -3.16
CA ILE A 32 -7.55 1.53 -4.13
C ILE A 32 -9.06 1.67 -4.31
N ARG A 33 -9.81 1.76 -3.20
CA ARG A 33 -11.26 1.99 -3.28
C ARG A 33 -11.60 3.26 -4.06
N ASN A 34 -10.87 4.36 -3.82
CA ASN A 34 -11.09 5.61 -4.55
C ASN A 34 -10.82 5.46 -6.05
N PHE A 35 -9.83 4.67 -6.47
CA PHE A 35 -9.58 4.37 -7.88
C PHE A 35 -10.71 3.56 -8.51
N GLN A 36 -11.24 2.57 -7.79
CA GLN A 36 -12.33 1.70 -8.24
C GLN A 36 -13.69 2.41 -8.35
N GLU A 37 -13.88 3.50 -7.61
CA GLU A 37 -15.08 4.33 -7.67
C GLU A 37 -15.07 5.32 -8.86
N LEU A 38 -13.99 5.40 -9.65
CA LEU A 38 -13.93 6.22 -10.85
C LEU A 38 -14.79 5.63 -11.99
N VAL A 39 -15.71 6.44 -12.53
CA VAL A 39 -16.62 6.03 -13.61
C VAL A 39 -15.88 5.81 -14.94
N GLU A 40 -14.86 6.63 -15.21
CA GLU A 40 -13.99 6.53 -16.38
C GLU A 40 -12.53 6.77 -15.94
N PRO A 41 -11.84 5.74 -15.44
CA PRO A 41 -10.47 5.90 -14.95
C PRO A 41 -9.50 6.21 -16.09
N THR A 42 -8.55 7.11 -15.84
CA THR A 42 -7.45 7.36 -16.76
C THR A 42 -6.45 6.20 -16.72
N ILE A 43 -5.63 6.05 -17.77
CA ILE A 43 -4.53 5.06 -17.79
C ILE A 43 -3.60 5.27 -16.58
N GLU A 44 -3.33 6.53 -16.21
CA GLU A 44 -2.52 6.86 -15.03
C GLU A 44 -3.16 6.36 -13.73
N ALA A 45 -4.47 6.53 -13.56
CA ALA A 45 -5.19 6.04 -12.39
C ALA A 45 -5.15 4.51 -12.29
N MET A 46 -5.26 3.80 -13.43
CA MET A 46 -5.15 2.34 -13.47
C MET A 46 -3.73 1.86 -13.10
N ILE A 47 -2.69 2.58 -13.54
CA ILE A 47 -1.29 2.29 -13.17
C ILE A 47 -1.08 2.54 -11.68
N ASP A 48 -1.62 3.62 -11.14
CA ASP A 48 -1.51 3.94 -9.72
C ASP A 48 -2.30 2.97 -8.84
N GLU A 49 -3.47 2.50 -9.28
CA GLU A 49 -4.21 1.40 -8.65
C GLU A 49 -3.36 0.14 -8.59
N SER A 50 -2.84 -0.31 -9.74
CA SER A 50 -2.02 -1.52 -9.82
C SER A 50 -0.78 -1.47 -8.91
N LYS A 51 -0.09 -0.32 -8.86
CA LYS A 51 1.03 -0.10 -7.93
C LYS A 51 0.60 -0.14 -6.46
N ALA A 52 -0.56 0.44 -6.15
CA ALA A 52 -1.10 0.44 -4.79
C ALA A 52 -1.49 -0.98 -4.34
N GLU A 53 -2.10 -1.78 -5.22
CA GLU A 53 -2.43 -3.18 -4.98
C GLU A 53 -1.19 -4.04 -4.75
N GLU A 54 -0.16 -3.91 -5.59
CA GLU A 54 1.11 -4.62 -5.44
C GLU A 54 1.75 -4.30 -4.08
N LEU A 55 1.86 -3.01 -3.75
CA LEU A 55 2.44 -2.58 -2.49
C LEU A 55 1.61 -3.06 -1.28
N LEU A 56 0.28 -3.04 -1.39
CA LEU A 56 -0.61 -3.53 -0.34
C LEU A 56 -0.36 -5.01 -0.05
N ALA A 57 -0.29 -5.85 -1.09
CA ALA A 57 -0.04 -7.29 -0.94
C ALA A 57 1.31 -7.57 -0.24
N LEU A 58 2.36 -6.81 -0.60
CA LEU A 58 3.68 -6.93 0.02
C LEU A 58 3.67 -6.52 1.50
N ILE A 59 2.98 -5.43 1.83
CA ILE A 59 2.83 -4.95 3.20
C ILE A 59 2.04 -5.95 4.06
N GLU A 60 0.93 -6.48 3.54
CA GLU A 60 0.13 -7.49 4.26
C GLU A 60 0.92 -8.78 4.52
N HIS A 61 1.72 -9.21 3.53
CA HIS A 61 2.61 -10.34 3.70
C HIS A 61 3.65 -10.09 4.80
N GLU A 62 4.29 -8.93 4.79
CA GLU A 62 5.34 -8.59 5.75
C GLU A 62 4.82 -8.48 7.18
N ILE A 63 3.65 -7.85 7.40
CA ILE A 63 2.98 -7.83 8.71
C ILE A 63 2.79 -9.27 9.22
N LYS A 64 2.21 -10.14 8.38
CA LYS A 64 1.98 -11.54 8.72
C LYS A 64 3.27 -12.31 9.02
N VAL A 65 4.37 -12.01 8.34
CA VAL A 65 5.69 -12.62 8.63
C VAL A 65 6.21 -12.15 9.98
N ARG A 66 6.07 -10.86 10.30
CA ARG A 66 6.53 -10.30 11.59
C ARG A 66 5.72 -10.82 12.77
N ASP A 67 4.41 -10.92 12.62
CA ASP A 67 3.51 -11.44 13.67
C ASP A 67 3.80 -12.90 14.01
N LYS A 68 4.32 -13.69 13.06
CA LYS A 68 4.73 -15.08 13.30
C LYS A 68 6.07 -15.22 14.01
N ASN A 69 6.88 -14.17 14.01
CA ASN A 69 8.24 -14.15 14.57
C ASN A 69 8.30 -13.44 15.94
N ASN A 70 7.15 -12.96 16.45
CA ASN A 70 6.95 -12.41 17.79
C ASN A 70 6.17 -13.39 18.66
#